data_AF-A0AB74M1R2-F1
#
_entry.id   AF-A0AB74M1R2-F1
#
_cell.length_a   1.000
_cell.length_b   1.000
_cell.length_c   1.000
_cell.angle_alpha   90.00
_cell.angle_beta   90.00
_cell.angle_gamma   90.00
#
_symmetry.space_group_name_H-M   'P 1'
#
loop_
_entity.id
_entity.type
_entity.pdbx_description
1 polymer ?
#
loop_
_entity_poly.entity_id
_entity_poly.type
_entity_poly.pdbx_seq_one_letter_code
_entity_poly.pdbx_strand_id
1 'polypeptide(L)'
;MAMMAAVTVKAVWEGGRWVLRSVRDSLRPPVGAGADIEDAFDGIAAKAESATAAVSVPAAESAVTAKPAPAPIPLDPILAKGRIATQYAHDMLNIDAEPTAEGLDEASAAWLGSLNASELMQIDRHGAHRVGSHMAGLRLIDGLPLTPTPAEYRSALCAAAQVTPEMRANIAEHDATLRRVIDEMLEQEPERYAPAM
;
A
#
# COMPACT_ATOMS: atom_id res chain seq x y z
N MET A 1 49.44 -3.12 -15.99
CA MET A 1 48.40 -3.22 -14.94
C MET A 1 47.19 -2.44 -15.43
N ALA A 2 46.05 -3.11 -15.65
CA ALA A 2 44.82 -2.48 -16.12
C ALA A 2 44.02 -1.95 -14.91
N MET A 3 43.82 -0.63 -14.83
CA MET A 3 42.86 -0.04 -13.87
C MET A 3 41.43 -0.29 -14.38
N MET A 4 40.75 -1.27 -13.78
CA MET A 4 39.30 -1.42 -13.93
C MET A 4 38.62 -0.28 -13.18
N ALA A 5 38.05 0.68 -13.91
CA ALA A 5 37.23 1.74 -13.33
C ALA A 5 35.91 1.13 -12.83
N ALA A 6 35.63 1.24 -11.53
CA ALA A 6 34.35 0.84 -10.98
C ALA A 6 33.26 1.77 -11.52
N VAL A 7 32.22 1.17 -12.09
CA VAL A 7 31.03 1.88 -12.58
C VAL A 7 29.89 1.52 -11.63
N THR A 8 29.34 2.51 -10.95
CA THR A 8 28.15 2.34 -10.11
C THR A 8 26.91 2.66 -10.95
N VAL A 9 25.92 1.76 -10.96
CA VAL A 9 24.67 1.96 -11.70
C VAL A 9 23.59 2.43 -10.72
N LYS A 10 22.99 3.59 -10.98
CA LYS A 10 21.89 4.15 -10.18
C LYS A 10 20.61 4.18 -11.04
N ALA A 11 19.51 3.68 -10.49
CA ALA A 11 18.19 3.82 -11.11
C ALA A 11 17.65 5.24 -10.84
N VAL A 12 17.22 5.92 -11.90
CA VAL A 12 16.69 7.29 -11.86
C VAL A 12 15.36 7.32 -12.64
N TRP A 13 14.38 8.05 -12.13
CA TRP A 13 13.07 8.23 -12.77
C TRP A 13 13.12 9.46 -13.70
N GLU A 14 13.04 9.25 -15.02
CA GLU A 14 13.05 10.31 -16.03
C GLU A 14 11.85 10.16 -16.98
N GLY A 15 11.01 11.20 -17.08
CA GLY A 15 9.91 11.25 -18.06
C GLY A 15 8.89 10.12 -17.97
N GLY A 16 8.59 9.63 -16.76
CA GLY A 16 7.59 8.57 -16.54
C GLY A 16 8.12 7.14 -16.73
N ARG A 17 9.43 6.94 -16.83
CA ARG A 17 10.06 5.60 -16.88
C ARG A 17 11.31 5.52 -16.01
N TRP A 18 11.62 4.32 -15.53
CA TRP A 18 12.87 4.01 -14.84
C TRP A 18 14.01 3.88 -15.85
N VAL A 19 15.09 4.63 -15.63
CA VAL A 19 16.31 4.60 -16.45
C VAL A 19 17.50 4.27 -15.54
N LEU A 20 18.31 3.30 -15.93
CA LEU A 20 19.57 2.97 -15.26
C LEU A 20 20.69 3.84 -15.83
N ARG A 21 21.32 4.69 -14.99
CA ARG A 21 22.49 5.47 -15.38
C ARG A 21 23.74 4.98 -14.65
N SER A 22 24.81 4.77 -15.40
CA SER A 22 26.15 4.49 -14.87
C SER A 22 26.84 5.81 -14.51
N VAL A 23 27.24 5.96 -13.25
CA VAL A 23 28.11 7.04 -12.78
C VAL A 23 29.49 6.45 -12.54
N ARG A 24 30.52 7.10 -13.11
CA ARG A 24 31.91 6.68 -12.97
C ARG A 24 32.53 7.50 -11.84
N ASP A 25 32.56 6.94 -10.64
CA ASP A 25 33.15 7.59 -9.47
C ASP A 25 34.68 7.68 -9.64
N SER A 26 35.18 8.87 -9.98
CA SER A 26 36.61 9.15 -10.19
C SER A 26 37.41 9.44 -8.92
N LEU A 27 36.94 9.03 -7.74
CA LEU A 27 37.65 9.23 -6.46
C LEU A 27 37.48 7.98 -5.55
N ARG A 28 38.57 7.25 -5.28
CA ARG A 28 38.69 6.04 -4.43
C ARG A 28 39.86 6.26 -3.44
N PRO A 29 40.05 5.48 -2.34
CA PRO A 29 39.24 5.26 -1.13
C PRO A 29 40.10 5.41 0.18
N PRO A 30 39.69 4.89 1.36
CA PRO A 30 40.41 3.69 1.81
C PRO A 30 39.50 2.55 2.32
N VAL A 31 39.76 1.39 1.73
CA VAL A 31 39.87 0.02 2.28
C VAL A 31 39.08 -0.34 3.55
N GLY A 32 38.16 -1.29 3.38
CA GLY A 32 37.65 -2.15 4.46
C GLY A 32 36.50 -3.02 3.96
N ALA A 33 36.60 -4.33 4.20
CA ALA A 33 35.59 -5.36 3.91
C ALA A 33 35.43 -5.76 2.42
N GLY A 34 36.50 -6.29 1.84
CA GLY A 34 36.37 -7.35 0.84
C GLY A 34 36.40 -8.70 1.56
N ALA A 35 35.25 -9.36 1.65
CA ALA A 35 35.09 -10.80 1.75
C ALA A 35 33.58 -11.13 1.64
N ASP A 36 33.25 -12.06 0.74
CA ASP A 36 32.06 -12.94 0.80
C ASP A 36 30.71 -12.45 0.24
N ILE A 37 30.64 -12.08 -1.05
CA ILE A 37 29.34 -12.06 -1.78
C ILE A 37 29.43 -12.75 -3.17
N GLU A 38 30.43 -13.59 -3.42
CA GLU A 38 30.48 -14.39 -4.67
C GLU A 38 30.32 -15.91 -4.47
N ASP A 39 30.27 -16.41 -3.23
CA ASP A 39 30.05 -17.85 -2.94
C ASP A 39 28.57 -18.23 -2.64
N ALA A 40 27.65 -17.27 -2.64
CA ALA A 40 26.26 -17.51 -2.23
C ALA A 40 25.30 -17.91 -3.38
N PHE A 41 25.75 -17.93 -4.64
CA PHE A 41 24.88 -18.22 -5.79
C PHE A 41 25.16 -19.54 -6.53
N ASP A 42 26.32 -20.19 -6.34
CA ASP A 42 26.60 -21.49 -6.98
C ASP A 42 26.06 -22.70 -6.19
N GLY A 43 25.61 -22.53 -4.95
CA GLY A 43 25.10 -23.61 -4.09
C GLY A 43 23.65 -24.06 -4.36
N ILE A 44 22.88 -23.33 -5.19
CA ILE A 44 21.44 -23.61 -5.41
C ILE A 44 21.21 -24.38 -6.72
N ALA A 45 22.13 -24.32 -7.69
CA ALA A 45 22.04 -25.09 -8.93
C ALA A 45 22.51 -26.55 -8.78
N ALA A 46 23.39 -26.87 -7.83
CA ALA A 46 23.94 -28.22 -7.67
C ALA A 46 23.06 -29.20 -6.86
N LYS A 47 21.87 -28.78 -6.39
CA LYS A 47 20.94 -29.63 -5.63
C LYS A 47 19.65 -30.00 -6.39
N ALA A 48 19.67 -29.85 -7.72
CA ALA A 48 18.57 -30.29 -8.59
C ALA A 48 18.93 -31.51 -9.47
N GLU A 49 20.20 -31.89 -9.55
CA GLU A 49 20.66 -33.02 -10.39
C GLU A 49 21.30 -34.13 -9.56
N SER A 50 20.50 -34.83 -8.74
CA SER A 50 20.85 -36.17 -8.23
C SER A 50 19.64 -36.82 -7.55
N ALA A 51 18.60 -37.16 -8.32
CA ALA A 51 17.55 -38.08 -7.85
C ALA A 51 16.77 -38.72 -9.01
N THR A 52 17.45 -39.22 -10.03
CA THR A 52 16.89 -40.24 -10.94
C THR A 52 17.81 -41.45 -10.94
N ALA A 53 17.68 -42.27 -9.90
CA ALA A 53 18.12 -43.65 -9.93
C ALA A 53 16.99 -44.50 -9.35
N ALA A 54 16.31 -45.21 -10.25
CA ALA A 54 15.33 -46.22 -9.92
C ALA A 54 15.99 -47.36 -9.12
N VAL A 55 15.47 -47.64 -7.92
CA VAL A 55 15.66 -48.93 -7.26
C VAL A 55 14.32 -49.34 -6.64
N SER A 56 13.94 -50.58 -6.94
CA SER A 56 12.71 -51.26 -6.57
C SER A 56 12.45 -51.35 -5.06
N VAL A 57 11.16 -51.45 -4.73
CA VAL A 57 10.49 -51.68 -3.42
C VAL A 57 11.14 -52.80 -2.57
N PRO A 58 10.97 -52.82 -1.22
CA PRO A 58 9.71 -53.27 -0.63
C PRO A 58 9.17 -52.39 0.50
N ALA A 59 7.86 -52.56 0.73
CA ALA A 59 7.06 -51.91 1.74
C ALA A 59 7.68 -51.99 3.14
N ALA A 60 7.85 -50.83 3.77
CA ALA A 60 8.01 -50.72 5.22
C ALA A 60 7.21 -49.49 5.66
N GLU A 61 6.21 -49.75 6.51
CA GLU A 61 5.42 -48.75 7.22
C GLU A 61 6.35 -47.82 7.98
N SER A 62 6.61 -46.63 7.44
CA SER A 62 7.30 -45.56 8.16
C SER A 62 6.27 -44.48 8.45
N ALA A 63 5.77 -44.49 9.68
CA ALA A 63 5.04 -43.39 10.27
C ALA A 63 5.91 -42.13 10.14
N VAL A 64 5.57 -41.27 9.19
CA VAL A 64 6.15 -39.94 9.06
C VAL A 64 5.65 -39.13 10.26
N THR A 65 6.46 -39.08 11.31
CA THR A 65 6.31 -38.11 12.38
C THR A 65 6.39 -36.73 11.75
N ALA A 66 5.24 -36.08 11.60
CA ALA A 66 5.14 -34.74 11.07
C ALA A 66 6.03 -33.81 11.91
N LYS A 67 7.07 -33.27 11.28
CA LYS A 67 7.88 -32.20 11.85
C LYS A 67 6.92 -31.07 12.27
N PRO A 68 6.97 -30.58 13.53
CA PRO A 68 6.09 -29.51 13.97
C PRO A 68 6.20 -28.33 12.99
N ALA A 69 5.05 -27.83 12.54
CA ALA A 69 4.99 -26.65 11.69
C ALA A 69 5.78 -25.51 12.37
N PRO A 70 6.63 -24.78 11.63
CA PRO A 70 7.31 -23.62 12.20
C PRO A 70 6.30 -22.68 12.84
N ALA A 71 6.58 -22.21 14.05
CA ALA A 71 5.71 -21.25 14.73
C ALA A 71 5.50 -20.02 13.82
N PRO A 72 4.27 -19.47 13.75
CA PRO A 72 3.97 -18.33 12.91
C PRO A 72 4.89 -17.15 13.26
N ILE A 73 5.61 -16.65 12.25
CA ILE A 73 6.49 -15.48 12.40
C ILE A 73 5.59 -14.29 12.74
N PRO A 74 5.89 -13.50 13.79
CA PRO A 74 5.14 -12.29 14.10
C PRO A 74 5.15 -11.36 12.88
N LEU A 75 3.97 -11.13 12.30
CA LEU A 75 3.85 -10.24 11.16
C LEU A 75 4.14 -8.81 11.62
N ASP A 76 4.97 -8.08 10.87
CA ASP A 76 5.20 -6.66 11.09
C ASP A 76 3.84 -5.94 11.19
N PRO A 77 3.54 -5.23 12.30
CA PRO A 77 2.25 -4.57 12.48
C PRO A 77 1.92 -3.58 11.36
N ILE A 78 2.93 -2.95 10.75
CA ILE A 78 2.75 -2.04 9.62
C ILE A 78 2.21 -2.82 8.42
N LEU A 79 2.84 -3.96 8.10
CA LEU A 79 2.40 -4.82 7.01
C LEU A 79 1.01 -5.42 7.28
N ALA A 80 0.71 -5.79 8.52
CA ALA A 80 -0.60 -6.31 8.91
C ALA A 80 -1.72 -5.29 8.64
N LYS A 81 -1.57 -4.05 9.12
CA LYS A 81 -2.54 -2.97 8.86
C LYS A 81 -2.70 -2.70 7.37
N GLY A 82 -1.58 -2.62 6.65
CA GLY A 82 -1.58 -2.38 5.22
C GLY A 82 -2.29 -3.48 4.41
N ARG A 83 -2.19 -4.74 4.83
CA ARG A 83 -2.92 -5.85 4.21
C ARG A 83 -4.43 -5.73 4.41
N ILE A 84 -4.87 -5.40 5.62
CA ILE A 84 -6.30 -5.18 5.91
C ILE A 84 -6.84 -4.03 5.06
N ALA A 85 -6.11 -2.91 5.00
CA ALA A 85 -6.51 -1.75 4.19
C ALA A 85 -6.56 -2.06 2.68
N THR A 86 -5.61 -2.83 2.16
CA THR A 86 -5.60 -3.24 0.75
C THR A 86 -6.77 -4.17 0.45
N GLN A 87 -7.04 -5.15 1.33
CA GLN A 87 -8.18 -6.04 1.18
C GLN A 87 -9.50 -5.27 1.24
N TYR A 88 -9.66 -4.36 2.22
CA TYR A 88 -10.83 -3.50 2.32
C TYR A 88 -11.09 -2.70 1.05
N ALA A 89 -10.04 -2.08 0.48
CA ALA A 89 -10.15 -1.32 -0.77
C ALA A 89 -10.52 -2.23 -1.94
N HIS A 90 -9.92 -3.42 -2.03
CA HIS A 90 -10.24 -4.41 -3.04
C HIS A 90 -11.72 -4.84 -2.94
N ASP A 91 -12.21 -5.14 -1.73
CA ASP A 91 -13.59 -5.54 -1.50
C ASP A 91 -14.57 -4.41 -1.83
N MET A 92 -14.27 -3.15 -1.44
CA MET A 92 -15.10 -1.99 -1.80
C MET A 92 -15.21 -1.74 -3.31
N LEU A 93 -14.18 -2.10 -4.08
CA LEU A 93 -14.16 -1.94 -5.53
C LEU A 93 -14.83 -3.12 -6.27
N ASN A 94 -15.14 -4.20 -5.57
CA ASN A 94 -15.81 -5.38 -6.11
C ASN A 94 -17.24 -5.49 -5.57
N ILE A 95 -18.23 -5.61 -6.45
CA ILE A 95 -19.66 -5.55 -6.09
C ILE A 95 -20.09 -6.72 -5.17
N ASP A 96 -19.38 -7.85 -5.21
CA ASP A 96 -19.80 -9.10 -4.58
C ASP A 96 -19.21 -9.34 -3.16
N ALA A 97 -18.44 -8.40 -2.62
CA ALA A 97 -17.74 -8.56 -1.34
C ALA A 97 -18.19 -7.53 -0.29
N GLU A 98 -18.36 -7.98 0.95
CA GLU A 98 -18.58 -7.08 2.09
C GLU A 98 -17.22 -6.65 2.67
N PRO A 99 -16.87 -5.35 2.60
CA PRO A 99 -15.54 -4.89 2.98
C PRO A 99 -15.37 -4.94 4.50
N THR A 100 -14.33 -5.64 4.96
CA THR A 100 -14.06 -5.82 6.40
C THR A 100 -12.81 -5.07 6.82
N ALA A 101 -12.94 -4.26 7.88
CA ALA A 101 -11.84 -3.52 8.52
C ALA A 101 -11.40 -4.15 9.86
N GLU A 102 -11.75 -5.41 10.10
CA GLU A 102 -11.42 -6.13 11.34
C GLU A 102 -9.90 -6.17 11.56
N GLY A 103 -9.46 -5.86 12.79
CA GLY A 103 -8.04 -5.77 13.14
C GLY A 103 -7.42 -4.38 12.99
N LEU A 104 -8.17 -3.40 12.49
CA LEU A 104 -7.79 -1.99 12.54
C LEU A 104 -8.35 -1.29 13.78
N ASP A 105 -7.66 -0.25 14.23
CA ASP A 105 -8.22 0.69 15.20
C ASP A 105 -9.33 1.53 14.56
N GLU A 106 -10.22 2.06 15.40
CA GLU A 106 -11.41 2.80 14.97
C GLU A 106 -11.08 4.00 14.08
N ALA A 107 -10.01 4.74 14.39
CA ALA A 107 -9.57 5.89 13.60
C ALA A 107 -9.14 5.47 12.19
N SER A 108 -8.38 4.38 12.08
CA SER A 108 -7.94 3.80 10.81
C SER A 108 -9.11 3.25 10.00
N ALA A 109 -10.08 2.57 10.65
CA ALA A 109 -11.27 2.06 10.00
C ALA A 109 -12.20 3.18 9.50
N ALA A 110 -12.42 4.22 10.31
CA ALA A 110 -13.18 5.40 9.91
C ALA A 110 -12.52 6.15 8.76
N TRP A 111 -11.18 6.25 8.77
CA TRP A 111 -10.43 6.81 7.65
C TRP A 111 -10.66 6.03 6.37
N LEU A 112 -10.54 4.70 6.37
CA LEU A 112 -10.83 3.88 5.19
C LEU A 112 -12.25 4.08 4.66
N GLY A 113 -13.24 4.14 5.57
CA GLY A 113 -14.64 4.40 5.20
C GLY A 113 -14.91 5.81 4.69
N SER A 114 -14.00 6.76 4.94
CA SER A 114 -14.11 8.15 4.46
C SER A 114 -13.52 8.38 3.08
N LEU A 115 -12.74 7.41 2.57
CA LEU A 115 -12.06 7.54 1.28
C LEU A 115 -13.03 7.44 0.11
N ASN A 116 -12.78 8.24 -0.92
CA ASN A 116 -13.50 8.15 -2.18
C ASN A 116 -12.97 7.02 -3.08
N ALA A 117 -13.69 6.72 -4.18
CA ALA A 117 -13.32 5.65 -5.10
C ALA A 117 -11.92 5.82 -5.71
N SER A 118 -11.51 7.05 -6.04
CA SER A 118 -10.16 7.31 -6.58
C SER A 118 -9.07 7.03 -5.54
N GLU A 119 -9.32 7.36 -4.27
CA GLU A 119 -8.40 7.11 -3.15
C GLU A 119 -8.30 5.61 -2.84
N LEU A 120 -9.42 4.89 -2.85
CA LEU A 120 -9.44 3.43 -2.71
C LEU A 120 -8.68 2.75 -3.86
N MET A 121 -8.83 3.24 -5.10
CA MET A 121 -8.02 2.77 -6.22
C MET A 121 -6.51 3.04 -6.03
N GLN A 122 -6.13 4.12 -5.35
CA GLN A 122 -4.72 4.33 -5.02
C GLN A 122 -4.21 3.30 -4.01
N ILE A 123 -5.01 2.98 -2.99
CA ILE A 123 -4.69 1.93 -2.03
C ILE A 123 -4.50 0.59 -2.75
N ASP A 124 -5.43 0.20 -3.61
CA ASP A 124 -5.38 -1.08 -4.36
C ASP A 124 -4.14 -1.18 -5.29
N ARG A 125 -3.72 -0.06 -5.89
CA ARG A 125 -2.52 0.01 -6.75
C ARG A 125 -1.20 -0.05 -5.99
N HIS A 126 -1.21 0.21 -4.68
CA HIS A 126 -0.01 0.25 -3.86
C HIS A 126 0.10 -1.01 -2.99
N GLY A 127 1.31 -1.56 -2.89
CA GLY A 127 1.52 -2.74 -2.06
C GLY A 127 1.23 -2.47 -0.58
N ALA A 128 0.71 -3.49 0.11
CA ALA A 128 0.32 -3.43 1.52
C ALA A 128 1.35 -2.74 2.44
N HIS A 129 2.65 -2.99 2.25
CA HIS A 129 3.67 -2.34 3.09
C HIS A 129 3.64 -0.81 2.96
N ARG A 130 3.53 -0.27 1.73
CA ARG A 130 3.49 1.18 1.48
C ARG A 130 2.22 1.80 2.06
N VAL A 131 1.09 1.12 1.93
CA VAL A 131 -0.20 1.52 2.52
C VAL A 131 -0.09 1.54 4.05
N GLY A 132 0.44 0.47 4.65
CA GLY A 132 0.64 0.38 6.10
C GLY A 132 1.56 1.49 6.64
N SER A 133 2.66 1.78 5.93
CA SER A 133 3.53 2.90 6.27
C SER A 133 2.83 4.26 6.14
N HIS A 134 1.94 4.43 5.15
CA HIS A 134 1.11 5.61 5.02
C HIS A 134 0.16 5.79 6.20
N MET A 135 -0.51 4.70 6.60
CA MET A 135 -1.39 4.70 7.77
C MET A 135 -0.62 4.97 9.08
N ALA A 136 0.67 4.67 9.13
CA ALA A 136 1.55 5.03 10.24
C ALA A 136 2.01 6.51 10.22
N GLY A 137 1.54 7.31 9.26
CA GLY A 137 1.82 8.74 9.15
C GLY A 137 2.95 9.11 8.18
N LEU A 138 3.58 8.15 7.52
CA LEU A 138 4.59 8.43 6.49
C LEU A 138 3.88 8.76 5.18
N ARG A 139 3.89 10.02 4.73
CA ARG A 139 3.23 10.44 3.47
C ARG A 139 3.90 9.84 2.23
N LEU A 140 3.66 8.56 1.98
CA LEU A 140 4.29 7.79 0.90
C LEU A 140 3.40 7.65 -0.33
N ILE A 141 2.12 8.01 -0.24
CA ILE A 141 1.15 7.90 -1.34
C ILE A 141 0.66 9.32 -1.59
N ASP A 142 0.98 9.87 -2.75
CA ASP A 142 0.67 11.25 -3.09
C ASP A 142 -0.81 11.40 -3.41
N GLY A 143 -1.45 12.41 -2.82
CA GLY A 143 -2.87 12.68 -3.00
C GLY A 143 -3.80 11.89 -2.06
N LEU A 144 -3.28 10.96 -1.26
CA LEU A 144 -4.06 10.29 -0.22
C LEU A 144 -4.04 11.12 1.07
N PRO A 145 -5.20 11.34 1.72
CA PRO A 145 -5.26 12.04 3.00
C PRO A 145 -4.56 11.20 4.09
N LEU A 146 -3.88 11.88 5.01
CA LEU A 146 -3.21 11.22 6.13
C LEU A 146 -4.24 10.57 7.06
N THR A 147 -3.93 9.36 7.52
CA THR A 147 -4.74 8.68 8.52
C THR A 147 -4.66 9.46 9.85
N PRO A 148 -5.79 9.86 10.44
CA PRO A 148 -5.81 10.56 11.71
C PRO A 148 -5.28 9.63 12.80
N THR A 149 -4.50 10.19 13.72
CA THR A 149 -4.12 9.45 14.92
C THR A 149 -5.35 9.17 15.80
N PRO A 150 -5.33 8.14 16.66
CA PRO A 150 -6.44 7.88 17.57
C PRO A 150 -6.77 9.04 18.53
N ALA A 151 -5.82 9.94 18.79
CA ALA A 151 -6.07 11.14 19.60
C ALA A 151 -6.81 12.21 18.79
N GLU A 152 -6.38 12.46 17.54
CA GLU A 152 -7.04 13.41 16.64
C GLU A 152 -8.47 12.96 16.32
N TYR A 153 -8.67 11.68 16.02
CA TYR A 153 -9.99 11.13 15.76
C TYR A 153 -10.93 11.31 16.95
N ARG A 154 -10.47 11.00 18.18
CA ARG A 154 -11.27 11.23 19.40
C ARG A 154 -11.57 12.71 19.61
N SER A 155 -10.62 13.61 19.36
CA SER A 155 -10.84 15.05 19.43
C SER A 155 -11.91 15.50 18.43
N ALA A 156 -11.88 14.97 17.20
CA ALA A 156 -12.87 15.25 16.18
C ALA A 156 -14.27 14.75 16.58
N LEU A 157 -14.37 13.57 17.16
CA LEU A 157 -15.63 13.05 17.71
C LEU A 157 -16.16 13.92 18.86
N CYS A 158 -15.28 14.36 19.77
CA CYS A 158 -15.67 15.27 20.86
C CYS A 158 -16.16 16.62 20.30
N ALA A 159 -15.51 17.16 19.28
CA ALA A 159 -15.94 18.39 18.61
C ALA A 159 -17.31 18.21 17.93
N ALA A 160 -17.53 17.08 17.24
CA ALA A 160 -18.80 16.75 16.61
C ALA A 160 -19.94 16.56 17.65
N ALA A 161 -19.64 15.98 18.81
CA ALA A 161 -20.61 15.82 19.89
C ALA A 161 -21.05 17.17 20.51
N GLN A 162 -20.24 18.22 20.37
CA GLN A 162 -20.55 19.57 20.87
C GLN A 162 -21.42 20.38 19.90
N VAL A 163 -21.82 19.83 18.75
CA VAL A 163 -22.68 20.54 17.80
C VAL A 163 -24.03 20.83 18.45
N THR A 164 -24.31 22.12 18.69
CA THR A 164 -25.55 22.59 19.32
C THR A 164 -26.73 22.50 18.34
N PRO A 165 -28.00 22.49 18.81
CA PRO A 165 -29.16 22.56 17.93
C PRO A 165 -29.15 23.78 16.99
N GLU A 166 -28.69 24.93 17.48
CA GLU A 166 -28.53 26.15 16.69
C GLU A 166 -27.50 25.97 15.58
N MET A 167 -26.34 25.36 15.89
CA MET A 167 -25.32 25.08 14.89
C MET A 167 -25.82 24.08 13.83
N ARG A 168 -26.62 23.07 14.23
CA ARG A 168 -27.28 22.18 13.26
C ARG A 168 -28.26 22.92 12.35
N ALA A 169 -29.04 23.85 12.89
CA ALA A 169 -29.98 24.65 12.10
C ALA A 169 -29.24 25.53 11.09
N ASN A 170 -28.13 26.15 11.50
CA ASN A 170 -27.30 26.96 10.61
C ASN A 170 -26.65 26.12 9.50
N ILE A 171 -26.11 24.92 9.84
CA ILE A 171 -25.59 23.98 8.83
C ILE A 171 -26.69 23.59 7.84
N ALA A 172 -27.90 23.28 8.30
CA ALA A 172 -29.01 22.92 7.43
C ALA A 172 -29.44 24.07 6.50
N GLU A 173 -29.43 25.31 6.98
CA GLU A 173 -29.72 26.49 6.16
C GLU A 173 -28.64 26.73 5.10
N HIS A 174 -27.37 26.55 5.48
CA HIS A 174 -26.25 26.64 4.56
C HIS A 174 -26.33 25.57 3.47
N ASP A 175 -26.59 24.32 3.83
CA ASP A 175 -26.75 23.21 2.90
C ASP A 175 -27.92 23.43 1.94
N ALA A 176 -29.06 23.92 2.44
CA ALA A 176 -30.21 24.26 1.61
C ALA A 176 -29.90 25.39 0.60
N THR A 177 -29.06 26.34 1.01
CA THR A 177 -28.61 27.44 0.15
C THR A 177 -27.67 26.94 -0.94
N LEU A 178 -26.67 26.11 -0.59
CA LEU A 178 -25.75 25.51 -1.56
C LEU A 178 -26.50 24.64 -2.58
N ARG A 179 -27.48 23.84 -2.11
CA ARG A 179 -28.32 23.01 -2.98
C ARG A 179 -29.07 23.85 -4.01
N ARG A 180 -29.69 24.95 -3.57
CA ARG A 180 -30.42 25.86 -4.46
C ARG A 180 -29.54 26.46 -5.54
N VAL A 181 -28.31 26.87 -5.19
CA VAL A 181 -27.35 27.42 -6.16
C VAL A 181 -26.93 26.35 -7.18
N ILE A 182 -26.68 25.13 -6.73
CA ILE A 182 -26.34 24.01 -7.62
C ILE A 182 -27.49 23.72 -8.59
N ASP A 183 -28.72 23.66 -8.10
CA ASP A 183 -29.90 23.40 -8.93
C ASP A 183 -30.12 24.54 -9.96
N GLU A 184 -29.97 25.80 -9.55
CA GLU A 184 -30.03 26.95 -10.46
C GLU A 184 -28.96 26.90 -11.56
N MET A 185 -27.73 26.51 -11.22
CA MET A 185 -26.65 26.35 -12.20
C MET A 185 -26.96 25.24 -13.21
N LEU A 186 -27.49 24.11 -12.75
CA LEU A 186 -27.88 22.99 -13.61
C LEU A 186 -29.05 23.35 -14.54
N GLU A 187 -29.99 24.17 -14.08
CA GLU A 187 -31.12 24.67 -14.88
C GLU A 187 -30.71 25.71 -15.94
N GLN A 188 -29.62 26.44 -15.72
CA GLN A 188 -29.12 27.47 -16.66
C GLN A 188 -28.18 26.93 -17.77
N GLU A 189 -27.63 25.72 -17.63
CA GLU A 189 -26.73 25.13 -18.64
C GLU A 189 -27.35 24.52 -19.92
N PRO A 190 -28.66 24.19 -20.06
CA PRO A 190 -29.14 23.50 -21.26
C PRO A 190 -29.11 24.38 -22.52
N GLU A 191 -29.19 25.72 -22.39
CA GLU A 191 -29.17 26.63 -23.55
C GLU A 191 -27.76 26.92 -24.10
N ARG A 192 -26.70 26.79 -23.28
CA ARG A 192 -25.32 27.05 -23.73
C ARG A 192 -24.72 25.95 -24.60
N TYR A 193 -25.30 24.75 -24.58
CA TYR A 193 -24.82 23.59 -25.34
C TYR A 193 -25.77 23.14 -26.44
N ALA A 194 -26.83 23.90 -26.75
CA ALA A 194 -27.64 23.63 -27.92
C ALA A 194 -26.78 23.85 -29.19
N PRO A 195 -26.49 22.81 -30.00
CA PRO A 195 -25.76 23.01 -31.25
C PRO A 195 -26.61 23.91 -32.16
N ALA A 196 -26.01 24.97 -32.69
CA ALA A 196 -26.65 25.79 -33.71
C ALA A 196 -27.00 24.90 -34.92
N MET A 197 -28.29 24.61 -35.09
CA MET A 197 -28.82 23.93 -36.28
C MET A 197 -29.13 24.95 -37.37
#